data_AF-A0A9Q4RAT2-F1
#
_entry.id   AF-A0A9Q4RAT2-F1
#
_cell.length_a   1.000
_cell.length_b   1.000
_cell.length_c   1.000
_cell.angle_alpha   90.00
_cell.angle_beta   90.00
_cell.angle_gamma   90.00
#
_symmetry.space_group_name_H-M   'P 1'
#
loop_
_entity.id
_entity.type
_entity.pdbx_description
1 polymer ?
#
loop_
_entity_poly.entity_id
_entity_poly.type
_entity_poly.pdbx_seq_one_letter_code
_entity_poly.pdbx_strand_id
1 'polypeptide(L)'
;MRILLSLLIFVFTLVFSIHADVSTPLDIECCISINKKLDEQTDILKQQYELSAKNKQVINKIYEKVTDTPNADMTYKDWLNIIGTLFGSLLGAGVAIFVFKRGIKHEKEKEEEKKRSLLKAIALTLDNIEKKCRTKVLYIKEYNESVHKRPWEHSILKINTIDEAIRIKSLNVDYVFDAFYEFKIDEKYYIKLHPHLDYISDLFKSFDNDYSNHSHQYITMPSNEILKINEQIQNESVFLAIDLEKNQRLTILAKPIWEIINSYNEKIKENKTNIDFIIKKSIDPLLHLYIKKEYLNITSIRDFLPLLKHSKALYDSICEYNILFADQVLSKNESLTNCANIFHEIKMQINKQTGNQITFN
;
A
#
# COMPACT_ATOMS: atom_id res chain seq x y z
N MET A 1 -12.90 -38.20 -59.43
CA MET A 1 -12.79 -36.72 -59.45
C MET A 1 -13.87 -36.00 -58.64
N ARG A 2 -15.17 -36.28 -58.81
CA ARG A 2 -16.25 -35.58 -58.04
C ARG A 2 -16.17 -35.77 -56.52
N ILE A 3 -15.84 -36.97 -56.06
CA ILE A 3 -15.75 -37.29 -54.61
C ILE A 3 -14.60 -36.52 -53.92
N LEU A 4 -13.46 -36.35 -54.59
CA LEU A 4 -12.29 -35.67 -54.04
C LEU A 4 -12.50 -34.14 -53.94
N LEU A 5 -13.18 -33.56 -54.93
CA LEU A 5 -13.54 -32.15 -54.95
C LEU A 5 -14.62 -31.83 -53.89
N SER A 6 -15.59 -32.72 -53.72
CA SER A 6 -16.58 -32.61 -52.63
C SER A 6 -15.93 -32.75 -51.25
N LEU A 7 -14.93 -33.61 -51.07
CA LEU A 7 -14.17 -33.73 -49.82
C LEU A 7 -13.33 -32.48 -49.53
N LEU A 8 -12.72 -31.87 -50.55
CA LEU A 8 -11.97 -30.62 -50.42
C LEU A 8 -12.86 -29.43 -50.06
N ILE A 9 -14.03 -29.31 -50.69
CA ILE A 9 -15.03 -28.28 -50.36
C ILE A 9 -15.56 -28.51 -48.93
N PHE A 10 -15.84 -29.76 -48.55
CA PHE A 10 -16.33 -30.11 -47.21
C PHE A 10 -15.31 -29.77 -46.12
N VAL A 11 -14.03 -30.11 -46.31
CA VAL A 11 -12.93 -29.74 -45.38
C VAL A 11 -12.75 -28.21 -45.33
N PHE A 12 -12.88 -27.51 -46.46
CA PHE A 12 -12.83 -26.04 -46.50
C PHE A 12 -13.98 -25.42 -45.70
N THR A 13 -15.21 -25.91 -45.85
CA THR A 13 -16.37 -25.40 -45.10
C THR A 13 -16.32 -25.76 -43.61
N LEU A 14 -15.76 -26.92 -43.24
CA LEU A 14 -15.67 -27.35 -41.84
C LEU A 14 -14.61 -26.56 -41.06
N VAL A 15 -13.48 -26.23 -41.70
CA VAL A 15 -12.42 -25.40 -41.10
C VAL A 15 -12.87 -23.95 -40.91
N PHE A 16 -13.70 -23.42 -41.81
CA PHE A 16 -14.20 -22.04 -41.72
C PHE A 16 -15.48 -21.86 -40.90
N SER A 17 -16.30 -22.89 -40.72
CA SER A 17 -17.56 -22.78 -39.94
C SER A 17 -17.38 -23.00 -38.43
N ILE A 18 -16.25 -23.55 -37.97
CA ILE A 18 -16.02 -23.86 -36.54
C ILE A 18 -15.57 -22.64 -35.71
N HIS A 19 -15.26 -21.49 -36.31
CA HIS A 19 -14.73 -20.32 -35.58
C HIS A 19 -15.66 -19.10 -35.53
N ALA A 20 -16.94 -19.25 -35.87
CA ALA A 20 -17.94 -18.20 -35.76
C ALA A 20 -18.98 -18.56 -34.69
N ASP A 21 -18.55 -18.64 -33.43
CA ASP A 21 -19.45 -18.47 -32.29
C ASP A 21 -18.65 -18.16 -31.02
N VAL A 22 -18.52 -16.87 -30.70
CA VAL A 22 -18.48 -16.40 -29.31
C VAL A 22 -19.32 -15.11 -29.23
N SER A 23 -20.32 -15.20 -28.36
CA SER A 23 -21.33 -14.26 -27.93
C SER A 23 -20.83 -12.90 -27.42
N THR A 24 -21.68 -11.88 -27.60
CA THR A 24 -21.71 -10.52 -27.02
C THR A 24 -21.84 -10.51 -25.48
N PRO A 25 -21.81 -9.36 -24.74
CA PRO A 25 -21.73 -7.94 -25.15
C PRO A 25 -20.64 -7.12 -24.42
N LEU A 26 -20.21 -5.97 -24.96
CA LEU A 26 -19.66 -4.90 -24.11
C LEU A 26 -19.99 -3.50 -24.62
N ASP A 27 -20.14 -2.65 -23.62
CA ASP A 27 -20.75 -1.34 -23.52
C ASP A 27 -20.11 -0.21 -24.35
N ILE A 28 -20.90 0.84 -24.53
CA ILE A 28 -20.76 1.93 -25.48
C ILE A 28 -19.74 2.97 -24.97
N GLU A 29 -18.44 2.70 -25.06
CA GLU A 29 -17.43 3.77 -24.93
C GLU A 29 -16.18 3.57 -25.83
N CYS A 30 -16.15 2.49 -26.60
CA CYS A 30 -15.07 2.16 -27.54
C CYS A 30 -15.30 2.68 -28.98
N CYS A 31 -16.27 3.57 -29.21
CA CYS A 31 -16.70 3.93 -30.57
C CYS A 31 -15.68 4.76 -31.38
N ILE A 32 -14.70 5.41 -30.76
CA ILE A 32 -13.72 6.23 -31.51
C ILE A 32 -12.48 5.42 -31.93
N SER A 33 -12.03 4.44 -31.12
CA SER A 33 -10.92 3.56 -31.54
C SER A 33 -11.37 2.41 -32.44
N ILE A 34 -12.66 2.04 -32.38
CA ILE A 34 -13.24 1.04 -33.29
C ILE A 34 -13.29 1.59 -34.72
N ASN A 35 -13.66 2.85 -34.98
CA ASN A 35 -13.73 3.35 -36.37
C ASN A 35 -12.40 3.27 -37.12
N LYS A 36 -11.27 3.56 -36.46
CA LYS A 36 -9.95 3.46 -37.10
C LYS A 36 -9.52 2.00 -37.36
N LYS A 37 -9.85 1.08 -36.45
CA LYS A 37 -9.66 -0.36 -36.63
C LYS A 37 -10.67 -0.97 -37.60
N LEU A 38 -11.86 -0.39 -37.74
CA LEU A 38 -12.91 -0.81 -38.66
C LEU A 38 -12.55 -0.37 -40.09
N ASP A 39 -11.97 0.82 -40.29
CA ASP A 39 -11.43 1.23 -41.59
C ASP A 39 -10.24 0.34 -42.01
N GLU A 40 -9.30 0.03 -41.09
CA GLU A 40 -8.21 -0.92 -41.36
C GLU A 40 -8.73 -2.34 -41.64
N GLN A 41 -9.75 -2.81 -40.91
CA GLN A 41 -10.40 -4.10 -41.18
C GLN A 41 -11.21 -4.09 -42.48
N THR A 42 -11.80 -2.95 -42.86
CA THR A 42 -12.58 -2.78 -44.11
C THR A 42 -11.67 -2.75 -45.32
N ASP A 43 -10.47 -2.17 -45.21
CA ASP A 43 -9.45 -2.21 -46.26
C ASP A 43 -8.84 -3.62 -46.40
N ILE A 44 -8.62 -4.34 -45.28
CA ILE A 44 -8.22 -5.76 -45.30
C ILE A 44 -9.34 -6.61 -45.90
N LEU A 45 -10.62 -6.35 -45.58
CA LEU A 45 -11.77 -7.04 -46.17
C LEU A 45 -11.94 -6.71 -47.66
N LYS A 46 -11.72 -5.46 -48.09
CA LYS A 46 -11.70 -5.07 -49.51
C LYS A 46 -10.58 -5.78 -50.26
N GLN A 47 -9.37 -5.84 -49.70
CA GLN A 47 -8.27 -6.61 -50.27
C GLN A 47 -8.61 -8.10 -50.35
N GLN A 48 -9.25 -8.67 -49.33
CA GLN A 48 -9.73 -10.06 -49.36
C GLN A 48 -10.88 -10.26 -50.36
N TYR A 49 -11.77 -9.29 -50.55
CA TYR A 49 -12.86 -9.34 -51.52
C TYR A 49 -12.35 -9.18 -52.96
N GLU A 50 -11.35 -8.33 -53.20
CA GLU A 50 -10.66 -8.21 -54.48
C GLU A 50 -9.85 -9.47 -54.81
N LEU A 51 -9.20 -10.08 -53.79
CA LEU A 51 -8.55 -11.40 -53.94
C LEU A 51 -9.57 -12.50 -54.22
N SER A 52 -10.72 -12.47 -53.55
CA SER A 52 -11.85 -13.40 -53.74
C SER A 52 -12.48 -13.23 -55.12
N ALA A 53 -12.65 -12.00 -55.60
CA ALA A 53 -13.16 -11.70 -56.94
C ALA A 53 -12.17 -12.12 -58.03
N LYS A 54 -10.86 -11.86 -57.85
CA LYS A 54 -9.80 -12.37 -58.73
C LYS A 54 -9.75 -13.90 -58.71
N ASN A 55 -9.86 -14.53 -57.53
CA ASN A 55 -9.93 -15.98 -57.41
C ASN A 55 -11.19 -16.55 -58.06
N LYS A 56 -12.34 -15.88 -57.95
CA LYS A 56 -13.59 -16.28 -58.62
C LYS A 56 -13.49 -16.15 -60.14
N GLN A 57 -12.79 -15.14 -60.64
CA GLN A 57 -12.47 -15.00 -62.07
C GLN A 57 -11.51 -16.08 -62.56
N VAL A 58 -10.50 -16.43 -61.76
CA VAL A 58 -9.56 -17.53 -62.05
C VAL A 58 -10.29 -18.87 -62.00
N ILE A 59 -11.15 -19.10 -61.01
CA ILE A 59 -11.99 -20.31 -60.88
C ILE A 59 -12.96 -20.41 -62.06
N ASN A 60 -13.62 -19.32 -62.46
CA ASN A 60 -14.50 -19.33 -63.63
C ASN A 60 -13.73 -19.58 -64.94
N LYS A 61 -12.52 -19.01 -65.10
CA LYS A 61 -11.64 -19.32 -66.24
C LYS A 61 -11.15 -20.78 -66.24
N ILE A 62 -10.93 -21.36 -65.06
CA ILE A 62 -10.61 -22.79 -64.91
C ILE A 62 -11.85 -23.63 -65.22
N TYR A 63 -13.04 -23.20 -64.80
CA TYR A 63 -14.31 -23.88 -65.07
C TYR A 63 -14.61 -23.88 -66.58
N GLU A 64 -14.53 -22.73 -67.25
CA GLU A 64 -14.65 -22.59 -68.72
C GLU A 64 -13.64 -23.47 -69.47
N LYS A 65 -12.36 -23.46 -69.05
CA LYS A 65 -11.33 -24.33 -69.64
C LYS A 65 -11.57 -25.83 -69.44
N VAL A 66 -12.32 -26.21 -68.40
CA VAL A 66 -12.64 -27.60 -68.08
C VAL A 66 -13.96 -28.05 -68.73
N THR A 67 -14.87 -27.12 -69.04
CA THR A 67 -16.17 -27.43 -69.66
C THR A 67 -16.16 -27.31 -71.19
N ASP A 68 -15.31 -26.47 -71.78
CA ASP A 68 -15.14 -26.38 -73.24
C ASP A 68 -13.87 -27.11 -73.70
N THR A 69 -13.96 -28.42 -73.88
CA THR A 69 -13.16 -29.15 -74.87
C THR A 69 -13.81 -30.51 -75.16
N PRO A 70 -14.51 -30.67 -76.30
CA PRO A 70 -14.76 -31.99 -76.84
C PRO A 70 -13.44 -32.50 -77.42
N ASN A 71 -12.97 -33.64 -76.91
CA ASN A 71 -11.89 -34.47 -77.48
C ASN A 71 -10.60 -33.73 -77.88
N ALA A 72 -9.75 -33.41 -76.90
CA ALA A 72 -8.32 -33.19 -77.15
C ALA A 72 -7.52 -33.93 -76.09
N ASP A 73 -6.59 -34.79 -76.51
CA ASP A 73 -5.66 -35.49 -75.63
C ASP A 73 -4.92 -34.46 -74.75
N MET A 74 -5.21 -34.50 -73.46
CA MET A 74 -4.63 -33.57 -72.48
C MET A 74 -3.15 -33.91 -72.32
N THR A 75 -2.27 -33.04 -72.80
CA THR A 75 -0.82 -33.25 -72.79
C THR A 75 -0.26 -33.38 -71.36
N TYR A 76 0.76 -34.22 -71.17
CA TYR A 76 1.44 -34.44 -69.87
C TYR A 76 1.86 -33.14 -69.16
N LYS A 77 2.16 -32.09 -69.94
CA LYS A 77 2.49 -30.74 -69.47
C LYS A 77 1.34 -30.03 -68.74
N ASP A 78 0.10 -30.26 -69.16
CA ASP A 78 -1.10 -29.66 -68.55
C ASP A 78 -1.43 -30.35 -67.22
N TRP A 79 -1.23 -31.66 -67.13
CA TRP A 79 -1.30 -32.43 -65.88
C TRP A 79 -0.27 -31.96 -64.85
N LEU A 80 0.98 -31.77 -65.27
CA LEU A 80 2.05 -31.26 -64.39
C LEU A 80 1.76 -29.85 -63.88
N ASN A 81 1.19 -28.97 -64.70
CA ASN A 81 0.81 -27.63 -64.28
C ASN A 81 -0.34 -27.63 -63.24
N ILE A 82 -1.35 -28.48 -63.41
CA ILE A 82 -2.45 -28.62 -62.45
C ILE A 82 -1.94 -29.18 -61.12
N ILE A 83 -1.10 -30.21 -61.16
CA ILE A 83 -0.47 -30.79 -59.97
C ILE A 83 0.44 -29.76 -59.28
N GLY A 84 1.26 -29.03 -60.05
CA GLY A 84 2.14 -27.97 -59.52
C GLY A 84 1.35 -26.85 -58.84
N THR A 85 0.20 -26.46 -59.38
CA THR A 85 -0.67 -25.43 -58.78
C THR A 85 -1.34 -25.93 -57.50
N LEU A 86 -1.80 -27.18 -57.48
CA LEU A 86 -2.35 -27.85 -56.29
C LEU A 86 -1.29 -27.97 -55.17
N PHE A 87 -0.09 -28.43 -55.49
CA PHE A 87 1.02 -28.48 -54.52
C PHE A 87 1.43 -27.10 -54.01
N GLY A 88 1.52 -26.11 -54.91
CA GLY A 88 1.82 -24.72 -54.52
C GLY A 88 0.77 -24.15 -53.56
N SER A 89 -0.52 -24.41 -53.80
CA SER A 89 -1.60 -23.96 -52.92
C SER A 89 -1.61 -24.65 -51.55
N LEU A 90 -1.33 -25.97 -51.50
CA LEU A 90 -1.20 -26.73 -50.24
C LEU A 90 0.01 -26.28 -49.42
N LEU A 91 1.14 -26.04 -50.06
CA LEU A 91 2.34 -25.50 -49.42
C LEU A 91 2.08 -24.08 -48.89
N GLY A 92 1.44 -23.22 -49.67
CA GLY A 92 1.05 -21.86 -49.24
C GLY A 92 0.13 -21.87 -48.02
N ALA A 93 -0.89 -22.72 -48.00
CA ALA A 93 -1.79 -22.88 -46.85
C ALA A 93 -1.06 -23.43 -45.61
N GLY A 94 -0.17 -24.41 -45.79
CA GLY A 94 0.66 -24.95 -44.70
C GLY A 94 1.59 -23.90 -44.08
N VAL A 95 2.24 -23.07 -44.91
CA VAL A 95 3.09 -21.97 -44.46
C VAL A 95 2.27 -20.90 -43.71
N ALA A 96 1.08 -20.54 -44.22
CA ALA A 96 0.21 -19.57 -43.57
C ALA A 96 -0.25 -20.04 -42.17
N ILE A 97 -0.68 -21.29 -42.03
CA ILE A 97 -1.06 -21.89 -40.73
C ILE A 97 0.14 -21.90 -39.78
N PHE A 98 1.33 -22.24 -40.29
CA PHE A 98 2.55 -22.27 -39.49
C PHE A 98 2.93 -20.87 -38.98
N VAL A 99 2.90 -19.85 -39.84
CA VAL A 99 3.19 -18.45 -39.47
C VAL A 99 2.16 -17.93 -38.46
N PHE A 100 0.87 -18.21 -38.66
CA PHE A 100 -0.19 -17.81 -37.74
C PHE A 100 -0.06 -18.48 -36.36
N LYS A 101 0.19 -19.80 -36.33
CA LYS A 101 0.43 -20.55 -35.09
C LYS A 101 1.66 -20.05 -34.35
N ARG A 102 2.71 -19.64 -35.09
CA ARG A 102 3.92 -19.02 -34.52
C ARG A 102 3.64 -17.62 -33.98
N GLY A 103 2.80 -16.83 -34.65
CA GLY A 103 2.34 -15.52 -34.19
C GLY A 103 1.57 -15.61 -32.87
N ILE A 104 0.56 -16.49 -32.79
CA ILE A 104 -0.20 -16.74 -31.55
C ILE A 104 0.73 -17.21 -30.42
N LYS A 105 1.68 -18.10 -30.72
CA LYS A 105 2.65 -18.58 -29.73
C LYS A 105 3.49 -17.43 -29.18
N HIS A 106 4.00 -16.56 -30.06
CA HIS A 106 4.80 -15.40 -29.66
C HIS A 106 3.99 -14.37 -28.85
N GLU A 107 2.72 -14.13 -29.21
CA GLU A 107 1.85 -13.26 -28.42
C GLU A 107 1.59 -13.82 -27.02
N LYS A 108 1.32 -15.12 -26.90
CA LYS A 108 1.19 -15.81 -25.61
C LYS A 108 2.47 -15.73 -24.78
N GLU A 109 3.64 -15.98 -25.38
CA GLU A 109 4.95 -15.87 -24.70
C GLU A 109 5.17 -14.43 -24.18
N LYS A 110 4.84 -13.42 -24.98
CA LYS A 110 4.95 -12.00 -24.59
C LYS A 110 3.99 -11.64 -23.45
N GLU A 111 2.78 -12.18 -23.46
CA GLU A 111 1.79 -11.95 -22.41
C GLU A 111 2.18 -12.64 -21.10
N GLU A 112 2.67 -13.89 -21.17
CA GLU A 112 3.24 -14.61 -20.04
C GLU A 112 4.41 -13.85 -19.41
N GLU A 113 5.32 -13.29 -20.24
CA GLU A 113 6.46 -12.49 -19.76
C GLU A 113 6.01 -11.21 -19.04
N LYS A 114 4.95 -10.54 -19.53
CA LYS A 114 4.37 -9.38 -18.84
C LYS A 114 3.80 -9.76 -17.48
N LYS A 115 3.04 -10.86 -17.39
CA LYS A 115 2.48 -11.36 -16.12
C LYS A 115 3.58 -11.77 -15.15
N ARG A 116 4.64 -12.41 -15.65
CA ARG A 116 5.85 -12.73 -14.86
C ARG A 116 6.51 -11.48 -14.29
N SER A 117 6.68 -10.45 -15.12
CA SER A 117 7.27 -9.17 -14.71
C SER A 117 6.43 -8.46 -13.64
N LEU A 118 5.11 -8.44 -13.82
CA LEU A 118 4.16 -7.93 -12.83
C LEU A 118 4.34 -8.63 -11.47
N LEU A 119 4.32 -9.97 -11.47
CA LEU A 119 4.48 -10.76 -10.27
C LEU A 119 5.81 -10.47 -9.57
N LYS A 120 6.91 -10.37 -10.32
CA LYS A 120 8.22 -9.97 -9.76
C LYS A 120 8.19 -8.59 -9.13
N ALA A 121 7.51 -7.61 -9.75
CA ALA A 121 7.33 -6.27 -9.20
C ALA A 121 6.49 -6.30 -7.91
N ILE A 122 5.42 -7.10 -7.86
CA ILE A 122 4.63 -7.32 -6.64
C ILE A 122 5.52 -7.91 -5.54
N ALA A 123 6.31 -8.95 -5.83
CA ALA A 123 7.19 -9.57 -4.85
C ALA A 123 8.23 -8.60 -4.27
N LEU A 124 8.86 -7.77 -5.10
CA LEU A 124 9.77 -6.72 -4.66
C LEU A 124 9.06 -5.67 -3.78
N THR A 125 7.84 -5.29 -4.15
CA THR A 125 7.05 -4.32 -3.39
C THR A 125 6.62 -4.89 -2.03
N LEU A 126 6.24 -6.17 -1.99
CA LEU A 126 5.94 -6.89 -0.74
C LEU A 126 7.16 -7.01 0.17
N ASP A 127 8.37 -7.19 -0.38
CA ASP A 127 9.61 -7.18 0.41
C ASP A 127 9.85 -5.84 1.12
N ASN A 128 9.59 -4.74 0.41
CA ASN A 128 9.68 -3.40 1.00
C ASN A 128 8.63 -3.18 2.09
N ILE A 129 7.39 -3.63 1.85
CA ILE A 129 6.30 -3.57 2.84
C ILE A 129 6.66 -4.39 4.08
N GLU A 130 7.16 -5.62 3.90
CA GLU A 130 7.62 -6.50 4.99
C GLU A 130 8.68 -5.78 5.84
N LYS A 131 9.73 -5.24 5.21
CA LYS A 131 10.80 -4.51 5.89
C LYS A 131 10.26 -3.32 6.67
N LYS A 132 9.37 -2.51 6.07
CA LYS A 132 8.74 -1.36 6.75
C LYS A 132 7.90 -1.76 7.96
N CYS A 133 7.16 -2.87 7.87
CA CYS A 133 6.41 -3.42 9.01
C CYS A 133 7.37 -3.81 10.15
N ARG A 134 8.44 -4.55 9.84
CA ARG A 134 9.45 -4.96 10.84
C ARG A 134 10.15 -3.76 11.47
N THR A 135 10.50 -2.74 10.68
CA THR A 135 11.07 -1.49 11.19
C THR A 135 10.09 -0.74 12.10
N LYS A 136 8.80 -0.68 11.75
CA LYS A 136 7.77 -0.04 12.58
C LYS A 136 7.63 -0.74 13.94
N VAL A 137 7.72 -2.07 13.99
CA VAL A 137 7.75 -2.83 15.25
C VAL A 137 8.93 -2.41 16.15
N LEU A 138 10.12 -2.21 15.57
CA LEU A 138 11.28 -1.72 16.33
C LEU A 138 11.03 -0.32 16.88
N TYR A 139 10.50 0.59 16.06
CA TYR A 139 10.19 1.96 16.48
C TYR A 139 9.14 2.02 17.58
N ILE A 140 8.12 1.15 17.52
CA ILE A 140 7.11 1.04 18.57
C ILE A 140 7.74 0.57 19.89
N LYS A 141 8.64 -0.41 19.85
CA LYS A 141 9.35 -0.88 21.05
C LYS A 141 10.24 0.21 21.65
N GLU A 142 11.04 0.88 20.84
CA GLU A 142 11.88 2.01 21.26
C GLU A 142 11.06 3.12 21.90
N TYR A 143 9.93 3.48 21.27
CA TYR A 143 8.99 4.46 21.79
C TYR A 143 8.42 4.03 23.14
N ASN A 144 7.93 2.79 23.25
CA ASN A 144 7.34 2.28 24.49
C ASN A 144 8.34 2.30 25.66
N GLU A 145 9.56 1.83 25.42
CA GLU A 145 10.63 1.87 26.43
C GLU A 145 10.99 3.29 26.85
N SER A 146 11.02 4.23 25.90
CA SER A 146 11.30 5.64 26.19
C SER A 146 10.22 6.26 27.07
N VAL A 147 8.94 6.01 26.76
CA VAL A 147 7.81 6.53 27.53
C VAL A 147 7.83 5.96 28.95
N HIS A 148 8.03 4.65 29.11
CA HIS A 148 8.09 4.03 30.43
C HIS A 148 9.24 4.56 31.31
N LYS A 149 10.37 4.94 30.72
CA LYS A 149 11.49 5.54 31.44
C LYS A 149 11.20 6.98 31.87
N ARG A 150 10.49 7.74 31.04
CA ARG A 150 10.21 9.17 31.23
C ARG A 150 8.81 9.54 30.73
N PRO A 151 7.75 9.15 31.46
CA PRO A 151 6.38 9.25 30.97
C PRO A 151 5.87 10.70 30.84
N TRP A 152 6.53 11.64 31.52
CA TRP A 152 6.29 13.07 31.42
C TRP A 152 6.94 13.74 30.20
N GLU A 153 7.81 13.05 29.46
CA GLU A 153 8.47 13.60 28.28
C GLU A 153 7.67 13.37 27.00
N HIS A 154 7.84 14.29 26.05
CA HIS A 154 7.28 14.15 24.72
C HIS A 154 8.14 13.22 23.85
N SER A 155 8.04 11.92 24.10
CA SER A 155 8.73 10.90 23.29
C SER A 155 8.20 10.89 21.85
N ILE A 156 9.10 10.70 20.89
CA ILE A 156 8.78 10.71 19.45
C ILE A 156 8.55 9.28 18.96
N LEU A 157 7.33 8.98 18.50
CA LEU A 157 7.07 7.79 17.71
C LEU A 157 7.54 8.04 16.28
N LYS A 158 8.60 7.34 15.85
CA LYS A 158 9.15 7.52 14.50
C LYS A 158 8.11 7.15 13.43
N ILE A 159 7.91 8.08 12.50
CA ILE A 159 6.95 7.98 11.41
C ILE A 159 7.63 7.39 10.17
N ASN A 160 6.94 6.48 9.49
CA ASN A 160 7.30 5.96 8.18
C ASN A 160 6.01 5.66 7.40
N THR A 161 5.97 5.98 6.12
CA THR A 161 4.80 5.73 5.25
C THR A 161 4.88 4.35 4.61
N ILE A 162 3.74 3.84 4.14
CA ILE A 162 3.61 2.56 3.44
C ILE A 162 2.95 2.72 2.06
N ASP A 163 3.37 3.73 1.31
CA ASP A 163 2.81 4.09 -0.01
C ASP A 163 2.89 2.94 -1.02
N GLU A 164 3.83 2.01 -0.83
CA GLU A 164 3.95 0.76 -1.59
C GLU A 164 2.68 -0.10 -1.54
N ALA A 165 1.96 -0.11 -0.40
CA ALA A 165 0.71 -0.86 -0.30
C ALA A 165 -0.36 -0.29 -1.23
N ILE A 166 -0.43 1.04 -1.35
CA ILE A 166 -1.35 1.73 -2.28
C ILE A 166 -1.01 1.38 -3.73
N ARG A 167 0.28 1.26 -4.06
CA ARG A 167 0.71 0.88 -5.42
C ARG A 167 0.18 -0.49 -5.82
N ILE A 168 0.32 -1.51 -4.97
CA ILE A 168 -0.22 -2.85 -5.27
C ILE A 168 -1.75 -2.81 -5.35
N LYS A 169 -2.42 -2.07 -4.45
CA LYS A 169 -3.89 -1.91 -4.48
C LYS A 169 -4.42 -1.27 -5.76
N SER A 170 -3.63 -0.40 -6.40
CA SER A 170 -4.01 0.27 -7.65
C SER A 170 -3.86 -0.60 -8.90
N LEU A 171 -3.26 -1.79 -8.78
CA LEU A 171 -3.13 -2.71 -9.90
C LEU A 171 -4.49 -3.26 -10.31
N ASN A 172 -4.64 -3.59 -11.60
CA ASN A 172 -5.84 -4.25 -12.11
C ASN A 172 -5.98 -5.62 -11.43
N VAL A 173 -7.04 -5.76 -10.65
CA VAL A 173 -7.33 -6.92 -9.79
C VAL A 173 -7.46 -8.20 -10.62
N ASP A 174 -8.20 -8.15 -11.73
CA ASP A 174 -8.39 -9.29 -12.63
C ASP A 174 -7.07 -9.73 -13.26
N TYR A 175 -6.25 -8.76 -13.68
CA TYR A 175 -4.95 -9.06 -14.28
C TYR A 175 -3.95 -9.66 -13.27
N VAL A 176 -4.02 -9.25 -12.00
CA VAL A 176 -3.24 -9.86 -10.91
C VAL A 176 -3.73 -11.28 -10.63
N PHE A 177 -5.05 -11.49 -10.56
CA PHE A 177 -5.65 -12.81 -10.37
C PHE A 177 -5.25 -13.77 -11.50
N ASP A 178 -5.38 -13.34 -12.75
CA ASP A 178 -5.00 -14.10 -13.94
C ASP A 178 -3.52 -14.49 -13.89
N ALA A 179 -2.64 -13.58 -13.46
CA ALA A 179 -1.23 -13.87 -13.29
C ALA A 179 -0.98 -14.89 -12.17
N PHE A 180 -1.67 -14.81 -11.04
CA PHE A 180 -1.56 -15.82 -9.97
C PHE A 180 -1.99 -17.20 -10.46
N TYR A 181 -3.12 -17.27 -11.17
CA TYR A 181 -3.66 -18.51 -11.72
C TYR A 181 -2.73 -19.14 -12.76
N GLU A 182 -2.26 -18.36 -13.75
CA GLU A 182 -1.38 -18.84 -14.82
C GLU A 182 -0.04 -19.38 -14.29
N PHE A 183 0.51 -18.74 -13.25
CA PHE A 183 1.73 -19.16 -12.58
C PHE A 183 1.49 -20.18 -11.46
N LYS A 184 0.29 -20.75 -11.34
CA LYS A 184 -0.06 -21.79 -10.35
C LYS A 184 0.27 -21.39 -8.91
N ILE A 185 0.10 -20.11 -8.58
CA ILE A 185 0.17 -19.62 -7.21
C ILE A 185 -1.18 -19.94 -6.57
N ASP A 186 -1.15 -20.62 -5.42
CA ASP A 186 -2.36 -21.02 -4.69
C ASP A 186 -3.27 -19.81 -4.40
N GLU A 187 -4.55 -19.95 -4.74
CA GLU A 187 -5.59 -18.91 -4.64
C GLU A 187 -5.65 -18.26 -3.25
N LYS A 188 -5.34 -19.03 -2.19
CA LYS A 188 -5.32 -18.49 -0.82
C LYS A 188 -4.39 -17.30 -0.65
N TYR A 189 -3.30 -17.22 -1.43
CA TYR A 189 -2.34 -16.12 -1.36
C TYR A 189 -2.90 -14.84 -2.00
N TYR A 190 -3.68 -14.98 -3.06
CA TYR A 190 -4.40 -13.88 -3.67
C TYR A 190 -5.49 -13.35 -2.74
N ILE A 191 -6.30 -14.25 -2.16
CA ILE A 191 -7.35 -13.90 -1.19
C ILE A 191 -6.77 -13.16 0.02
N LYS A 192 -5.58 -13.54 0.47
CA LYS A 192 -4.89 -12.86 1.57
C LYS A 192 -4.28 -11.51 1.16
N LEU A 193 -3.90 -11.30 -0.10
CA LEU A 193 -3.10 -10.13 -0.50
C LEU A 193 -3.82 -8.80 -0.22
N HIS A 194 -4.95 -8.57 -0.87
CA HIS A 194 -5.64 -7.27 -0.80
C HIS A 194 -6.14 -6.89 0.60
N PRO A 195 -6.82 -7.78 1.36
CA PRO A 195 -7.27 -7.44 2.71
C PRO A 195 -6.13 -7.04 3.66
N HIS A 196 -4.97 -7.69 3.55
CA HIS A 196 -3.82 -7.36 4.39
C HIS A 196 -3.14 -6.06 3.94
N LEU A 197 -3.15 -5.73 2.65
CA LEU A 197 -2.69 -4.44 2.14
C LEU A 197 -3.60 -3.29 2.61
N ASP A 198 -4.91 -3.51 2.66
CA ASP A 198 -5.87 -2.54 3.22
C ASP A 198 -5.59 -2.33 4.70
N TYR A 199 -5.58 -3.42 5.46
CA TYR A 199 -5.35 -3.39 6.89
C TYR A 199 -4.04 -2.68 7.25
N ILE A 200 -2.91 -3.01 6.59
CA ILE A 200 -1.63 -2.41 6.92
C ILE A 200 -1.57 -0.92 6.56
N SER A 201 -2.24 -0.52 5.47
CA SER A 201 -2.30 0.89 5.06
C SER A 201 -3.07 1.73 6.09
N ASP A 202 -4.21 1.21 6.55
CA ASP A 202 -5.03 1.89 7.55
C ASP A 202 -4.36 1.90 8.92
N LEU A 203 -3.70 0.79 9.30
CA LEU A 203 -2.95 0.71 10.54
C LEU A 203 -1.80 1.73 10.60
N PHE A 204 -1.03 1.88 9.51
CA PHE A 204 0.04 2.88 9.44
C PHE A 204 -0.49 4.31 9.57
N LYS A 205 -1.59 4.64 8.87
CA LYS A 205 -2.25 5.95 9.01
C LYS A 205 -2.76 6.20 10.42
N SER A 206 -3.31 5.16 11.07
CA SER A 206 -3.83 5.28 12.43
C SER A 206 -2.74 5.67 13.43
N PHE A 207 -1.53 5.10 13.33
CA PHE A 207 -0.45 5.42 14.26
C PHE A 207 -0.10 6.90 14.29
N ASP A 208 0.01 7.54 13.13
CA ASP A 208 0.41 8.94 13.04
C ASP A 208 -0.70 9.86 13.58
N ASN A 209 -1.95 9.54 13.23
CA ASN A 209 -3.11 10.33 13.65
C ASN A 209 -3.38 10.17 15.15
N ASP A 210 -3.36 8.94 15.65
CA ASP A 210 -3.53 8.62 17.07
C ASP A 210 -2.43 9.28 17.90
N TYR A 211 -1.16 9.21 17.45
CA TYR A 211 -0.03 9.84 18.13
C TYR A 211 -0.15 11.37 18.15
N SER A 212 -0.49 12.00 17.02
CA SER A 212 -0.62 13.46 16.96
C SER A 212 -1.73 13.96 17.87
N ASN A 213 -2.90 13.30 17.86
CA ASN A 213 -4.02 13.62 18.73
C ASN A 213 -3.66 13.43 20.20
N HIS A 214 -3.06 12.28 20.55
CA HIS A 214 -2.65 11.96 21.92
C HIS A 214 -1.63 12.99 22.45
N SER A 215 -0.58 13.24 21.67
CA SER A 215 0.45 14.23 21.97
C SER A 215 -0.12 15.60 22.29
N HIS A 216 -1.04 16.07 21.45
CA HIS A 216 -1.62 17.39 21.61
C HIS A 216 -2.49 17.47 22.87
N GLN A 217 -3.41 16.51 23.02
CA GLN A 217 -4.43 16.51 24.08
C GLN A 217 -3.87 16.18 25.47
N TYR A 218 -2.96 15.20 25.56
CA TYR A 218 -2.57 14.62 26.85
C TYR A 218 -1.14 14.96 27.27
N ILE A 219 -0.33 15.56 26.40
CA ILE A 219 1.04 15.98 26.75
C ILE A 219 1.17 17.49 26.62
N THR A 220 0.98 18.03 25.41
CA THR A 220 1.33 19.40 25.09
C THR A 220 0.42 20.40 25.81
N MET A 221 -0.90 20.25 25.70
CA MET A 221 -1.85 21.15 26.34
C MET A 221 -1.73 21.13 27.89
N PRO A 222 -1.72 19.94 28.56
CA PRO A 222 -1.51 19.87 30.00
C PRO A 222 -0.14 20.41 30.45
N SER A 223 0.93 20.14 29.71
CA SER A 223 2.26 20.67 30.02
C SER A 223 2.29 22.19 29.98
N ASN A 224 1.69 22.80 28.96
CA ASN A 224 1.58 24.25 28.86
C ASN A 224 0.76 24.86 30.00
N GLU A 225 -0.27 24.15 30.48
CA GLU A 225 -1.03 24.58 31.64
C GLU A 225 -0.21 24.50 32.94
N ILE A 226 0.55 23.42 33.14
CA ILE A 226 1.51 23.30 34.25
C ILE A 226 2.52 24.46 34.22
N LEU A 227 3.04 24.80 33.05
CA LEU A 227 3.98 25.92 32.89
C LEU A 227 3.36 27.26 33.31
N LYS A 228 2.12 27.54 32.88
CA LYS A 228 1.37 28.75 33.26
C LYS A 228 1.11 28.80 34.77
N ILE A 229 0.65 27.69 35.35
CA ILE A 229 0.39 27.59 36.79
C ILE A 229 1.69 27.82 37.57
N ASN A 230 2.80 27.24 37.12
CA ASN A 230 4.09 27.45 37.75
C ASN A 230 4.53 28.92 37.69
N GLU A 231 4.40 29.59 36.54
CA GLU A 231 4.71 31.03 36.44
C GLU A 231 3.91 31.87 37.44
N GLN A 232 2.60 31.60 37.55
CA GLN A 232 1.75 32.26 38.54
C GLN A 232 2.23 31.98 39.97
N ILE A 233 2.51 30.72 40.30
CA ILE A 233 2.99 30.33 41.63
C ILE A 233 4.32 30.97 41.96
N GLN A 234 5.28 31.03 41.02
CA GLN A 234 6.58 31.64 41.28
C GLN A 234 6.45 33.13 41.60
N ASN A 235 5.64 33.86 40.82
CA ASN A 235 5.42 35.28 41.05
C ASN A 235 4.75 35.54 42.40
N GLU A 236 3.69 34.80 42.71
CA GLU A 236 2.92 35.05 43.92
C GLU A 236 3.58 34.48 45.19
N SER A 237 4.40 33.43 45.07
CA SER A 237 5.17 32.88 46.20
C SER A 237 6.26 33.85 46.68
N VAL A 238 6.83 34.69 45.81
CA VAL A 238 7.75 35.76 46.21
C VAL A 238 7.04 36.77 47.11
N PHE A 239 5.87 37.25 46.71
CA PHE A 239 5.09 38.20 47.52
C PHE A 239 4.65 37.58 48.85
N LEU A 240 4.20 36.32 48.82
CA LEU A 240 3.83 35.60 50.03
C LEU A 240 5.02 35.44 50.99
N ALA A 241 6.21 35.08 50.49
CA ALA A 241 7.40 34.97 51.34
C ALA A 241 7.75 36.31 52.02
N ILE A 242 7.71 37.42 51.26
CA ILE A 242 7.95 38.77 51.79
C ILE A 242 6.93 39.15 52.87
N ASP A 243 5.66 38.83 52.66
CA ASP A 243 4.60 39.15 53.63
C ASP A 243 4.67 38.28 54.89
N LEU A 244 5.05 37.01 54.75
CA LEU A 244 5.28 36.11 55.88
C LEU A 244 6.50 36.54 56.71
N GLU A 245 7.55 37.11 56.10
CA GLU A 245 8.69 37.66 56.84
C GLU A 245 8.30 38.83 57.75
N LYS A 246 7.36 39.67 57.31
CA LYS A 246 6.85 40.80 58.12
C LYS A 246 6.07 40.34 59.35
N ASN A 247 5.58 39.09 59.38
CA ASN A 247 4.89 38.50 60.52
C ASN A 247 5.81 37.56 61.30
N GLN A 248 6.32 38.00 62.45
CA GLN A 248 7.26 37.23 63.29
C GLN A 248 6.79 35.80 63.62
N ARG A 249 5.47 35.54 63.69
CA ARG A 249 4.94 34.20 63.96
C ARG A 249 5.02 33.26 62.76
N LEU A 250 5.14 33.81 61.55
CA LEU A 250 5.09 33.08 60.29
C LEU A 250 6.38 33.18 59.48
N THR A 251 7.40 33.92 59.93
CA THR A 251 8.71 34.02 59.28
C THR A 251 9.36 32.65 59.03
N ILE A 252 9.08 31.66 59.88
CA ILE A 252 9.55 30.28 59.70
C ILE A 252 9.06 29.63 58.40
N LEU A 253 7.95 30.11 57.82
CA LEU A 253 7.40 29.65 56.55
C LEU A 253 8.04 30.31 55.33
N ALA A 254 8.51 31.56 55.48
CA ALA A 254 9.14 32.26 54.37
C ALA A 254 10.45 31.59 53.93
N LYS A 255 11.23 31.10 54.90
CA LYS A 255 12.50 30.42 54.64
C LYS A 255 12.39 29.22 53.67
N PRO A 256 11.55 28.20 53.93
CA PRO A 256 11.42 27.08 52.99
C PRO A 256 10.85 27.51 51.63
N ILE A 257 9.99 28.54 51.57
CA ILE A 257 9.50 29.09 50.29
C ILE A 257 10.65 29.71 49.48
N TRP A 258 11.51 30.51 50.13
CA TRP A 258 12.69 31.09 49.49
C TRP A 258 13.68 30.04 48.99
N GLU A 259 13.91 28.97 49.77
CA GLU A 259 14.78 27.86 49.36
C GLU A 259 14.26 27.19 48.07
N ILE A 260 12.94 27.00 47.95
CA ILE A 260 12.29 26.45 46.75
C ILE A 260 12.48 27.40 45.55
N ILE A 261 12.16 28.69 45.71
CA ILE A 261 12.27 29.71 44.63
C ILE A 261 13.72 29.81 44.14
N ASN A 262 14.68 29.86 45.05
CA ASN A 262 16.10 29.98 44.71
C ASN A 262 16.60 28.74 43.94
N SER A 263 16.22 27.54 44.37
CA SER A 263 16.58 26.29 43.68
C SER A 263 16.04 26.26 42.24
N TYR A 264 14.82 26.75 42.03
CA TYR A 264 14.22 26.87 40.72
C TYR A 264 14.98 27.87 39.81
N ASN A 265 15.29 29.07 40.34
CA ASN A 265 16.01 30.11 39.62
C ASN A 265 17.42 29.70 39.18
N GLU A 266 18.14 28.92 39.99
CA GLU A 266 19.46 28.39 39.61
C GLU A 266 19.36 27.45 38.40
N LYS A 267 18.31 26.62 38.33
CA LYS A 267 18.14 25.67 37.23
C LYS A 267 17.65 26.29 35.92
N ILE A 268 16.89 27.39 35.99
CA ILE A 268 16.60 28.21 34.81
C ILE A 268 17.90 28.73 34.19
N LYS A 269 18.82 29.26 35.00
CA LYS A 269 20.12 29.76 34.50
C LYS A 269 20.92 28.68 33.79
N GLU A 270 20.73 27.41 34.16
CA GLU A 270 21.35 26.26 33.51
C GLU A 270 20.58 25.72 32.28
N ASN A 271 19.41 26.27 31.92
CA ASN A 271 18.51 25.78 30.86
C ASN A 271 18.08 24.31 31.01
N LYS A 272 17.86 23.83 32.25
CA LYS A 272 17.55 22.40 32.54
C LYS A 272 16.11 22.13 32.99
N THR A 273 15.17 23.04 32.73
CA THR A 273 13.81 22.94 33.26
C THR A 273 12.88 22.13 32.35
N ASN A 274 12.20 21.13 32.91
CA ASN A 274 11.08 20.41 32.30
C ASN A 274 9.93 20.28 33.32
N ILE A 275 8.79 19.72 32.90
CA ILE A 275 7.62 19.60 33.79
C ILE A 275 7.88 18.69 35.01
N ASP A 276 8.69 17.64 34.88
CA ASP A 276 9.07 16.77 36.01
C ASP A 276 9.89 17.52 37.06
N PHE A 277 10.82 18.35 36.60
CA PHE A 277 11.61 19.22 37.46
C PHE A 277 10.71 20.22 38.20
N ILE A 278 9.80 20.89 37.48
CA ILE A 278 8.84 21.84 38.06
C ILE A 278 8.01 21.17 39.15
N ILE A 279 7.48 19.98 38.87
CA ILE A 279 6.64 19.25 39.81
C ILE A 279 7.44 18.87 41.06
N LYS A 280 8.59 18.23 40.89
CA LYS A 280 9.39 17.71 42.02
C LYS A 280 10.07 18.79 42.85
N LYS A 281 10.40 19.94 42.26
CA LYS A 281 11.21 20.98 42.92
C LYS A 281 10.43 22.21 43.34
N SER A 282 9.29 22.48 42.71
CA SER A 282 8.44 23.62 43.08
C SER A 282 7.08 23.16 43.60
N ILE A 283 6.32 22.40 42.81
CA ILE A 283 4.92 22.10 43.12
C ILE A 283 4.78 21.16 44.33
N ASP A 284 5.43 19.98 44.31
CA ASP A 284 5.33 18.98 45.38
C ASP A 284 5.81 19.52 46.74
N PRO A 285 6.96 20.22 46.84
CA PRO A 285 7.38 20.82 48.11
C PRO A 285 6.40 21.88 48.64
N LEU A 286 5.88 22.77 47.78
CA LEU A 286 4.89 23.77 48.18
C LEU A 286 3.57 23.13 48.59
N LEU A 287 3.12 22.10 47.86
CA LEU A 287 1.91 21.35 48.18
C LEU A 287 2.03 20.69 49.56
N HIS A 288 3.16 20.03 49.84
CA HIS A 288 3.43 19.41 51.14
C HIS A 288 3.47 20.46 52.27
N LEU A 289 4.03 21.64 52.00
CA LEU A 289 4.05 22.74 52.97
C LEU A 289 2.63 23.25 53.25
N TYR A 290 1.86 23.56 52.22
CA TYR A 290 0.58 24.27 52.31
C TYR A 290 -0.61 23.41 52.76
N ILE A 291 -0.52 22.08 52.69
CA ILE A 291 -1.58 21.18 53.18
C ILE A 291 -1.66 21.15 54.72
N LYS A 292 -0.62 21.59 55.43
CA LYS A 292 -0.61 21.61 56.89
C LYS A 292 -1.71 22.52 57.44
N LYS A 293 -2.56 21.98 58.33
CA LYS A 293 -3.76 22.67 58.86
C LYS A 293 -3.48 24.05 59.44
N GLU A 294 -2.31 24.23 60.04
CA GLU A 294 -1.85 25.50 60.61
C GLU A 294 -1.72 26.64 59.59
N TYR A 295 -1.57 26.34 58.29
CA TYR A 295 -1.34 27.33 57.25
C TYR A 295 -2.56 27.58 56.35
N LEU A 296 -3.61 26.74 56.46
CA LEU A 296 -4.83 26.87 55.66
C LEU A 296 -5.63 28.15 55.96
N ASN A 297 -5.37 28.78 57.11
CA ASN A 297 -6.00 30.05 57.49
C ASN A 297 -5.37 31.27 56.79
N ILE A 298 -4.25 31.10 56.09
CA ILE A 298 -3.62 32.18 55.32
C ILE A 298 -4.32 32.24 53.95
N THR A 299 -4.96 33.38 53.64
CA THR A 299 -5.77 33.58 52.43
C THR A 299 -5.02 33.18 51.16
N SER A 300 -3.80 33.68 50.95
CA SER A 300 -3.02 33.38 49.75
C SER A 300 -2.72 31.88 49.61
N ILE A 301 -2.46 31.18 50.72
CA ILE A 301 -2.23 29.73 50.70
C ILE A 301 -3.49 28.98 50.29
N ARG A 302 -4.66 29.40 50.78
CA ARG A 302 -5.95 28.82 50.38
C ARG A 302 -6.22 29.00 48.89
N ASP A 303 -5.75 30.10 48.31
CA ASP A 303 -5.94 30.42 46.89
C ASP A 303 -4.93 29.66 46.00
N PHE A 304 -3.68 29.42 46.46
CA PHE A 304 -2.68 28.64 45.72
C PHE A 304 -2.86 27.13 45.81
N LEU A 305 -3.35 26.62 46.94
CA LEU A 305 -3.45 25.18 47.16
C LEU A 305 -4.25 24.45 46.07
N PRO A 306 -5.38 24.97 45.56
CA PRO A 306 -6.07 24.41 44.41
C PRO A 306 -5.21 24.35 43.15
N LEU A 307 -4.43 25.40 42.84
CA LEU A 307 -3.56 25.44 41.66
C LEU A 307 -2.44 24.40 41.74
N LEU A 308 -1.82 24.25 42.92
CA LEU A 308 -0.81 23.23 43.18
C LEU A 308 -1.37 21.81 42.98
N LYS A 309 -2.56 21.55 43.53
CA LYS A 309 -3.24 20.26 43.38
C LYS A 309 -3.58 19.97 41.92
N HIS A 310 -4.08 20.98 41.20
CA HIS A 310 -4.42 20.87 39.78
C HIS A 310 -3.19 20.57 38.93
N SER A 311 -2.09 21.31 39.12
CA SER A 311 -0.83 21.07 38.42
C SER A 311 -0.29 19.66 38.66
N LYS A 312 -0.35 19.18 39.91
CA LYS A 312 0.03 17.80 40.25
C LYS A 312 -0.87 16.77 39.56
N ALA A 313 -2.19 16.97 39.58
CA ALA A 313 -3.13 16.09 38.92
C ALA A 313 -2.91 16.03 37.39
N LEU A 314 -2.63 17.18 36.75
CA LEU A 314 -2.27 17.24 35.33
C LEU A 314 -1.00 16.44 35.04
N TYR A 315 0.04 16.56 35.88
CA TYR A 315 1.28 15.79 35.70
C TYR A 315 1.07 14.29 35.85
N ASP A 316 0.31 13.86 36.87
CA ASP A 316 0.00 12.44 37.08
C ASP A 316 -0.80 11.89 35.90
N SER A 317 -1.78 12.67 35.40
CA SER A 317 -2.56 12.38 34.19
C SER A 317 -1.67 12.26 32.95
N ILE A 318 -0.72 13.17 32.71
CA ILE A 318 0.23 13.06 31.59
C ILE A 318 0.94 11.71 31.68
N CYS A 319 1.49 11.37 32.85
CA CYS A 319 2.28 10.16 33.02
C CYS A 319 1.44 8.90 32.77
N GLU A 320 0.24 8.84 33.35
CA GLU A 320 -0.68 7.71 33.21
C GLU A 320 -1.13 7.52 31.75
N TYR A 321 -1.66 8.57 31.13
CA TYR A 321 -2.17 8.47 29.75
C TYR A 321 -1.06 8.19 28.74
N ASN A 322 0.14 8.71 28.95
CA ASN A 322 1.25 8.44 28.04
C ASN A 322 1.69 6.97 28.11
N ILE A 323 1.75 6.38 29.31
CA ILE A 323 2.00 4.94 29.48
C ILE A 323 0.89 4.11 28.83
N LEU A 324 -0.38 4.41 29.13
CA LEU A 324 -1.53 3.71 28.56
C LEU A 324 -1.51 3.74 27.02
N PHE A 325 -1.24 4.90 26.44
CA PHE A 325 -1.13 5.04 24.99
C PHE A 325 0.04 4.23 24.43
N ALA A 326 1.21 4.26 25.07
CA ALA A 326 2.37 3.50 24.62
C ALA A 326 2.11 1.99 24.63
N ASP A 327 1.45 1.47 25.66
CA ASP A 327 1.03 0.07 25.75
C ASP A 327 0.00 -0.31 24.67
N GLN A 328 -0.96 0.57 24.39
CA GLN A 328 -1.92 0.38 23.29
C GLN A 328 -1.21 0.32 21.93
N VAL A 329 -0.24 1.21 21.68
CA VAL A 329 0.58 1.19 20.46
C VAL A 329 1.40 -0.10 20.40
N LEU A 330 2.00 -0.54 21.52
CA LEU A 330 2.77 -1.78 21.62
C LEU A 330 1.93 -3.02 21.28
N SER A 331 0.66 -3.05 21.72
CA SER A 331 -0.25 -4.18 21.46
C SER A 331 -0.48 -4.45 19.96
N LYS A 332 -0.31 -3.42 19.11
CA LYS A 332 -0.45 -3.52 17.64
C LYS A 332 0.75 -4.24 16.97
N ASN A 333 1.84 -4.53 17.70
CA ASN A 333 3.04 -5.19 17.15
C ASN A 333 2.78 -6.60 16.60
N GLU A 334 1.91 -7.37 17.26
CA GLU A 334 1.59 -8.72 16.82
C GLU A 334 0.92 -8.68 15.44
N SER A 335 -0.02 -7.75 15.26
CA SER A 335 -0.71 -7.55 13.98
C SER A 335 0.24 -7.14 12.86
N LEU A 336 1.19 -6.23 13.14
CA LEU A 336 2.25 -5.85 12.18
C LEU A 336 3.13 -7.05 11.80
N THR A 337 3.51 -7.86 12.78
CA THR A 337 4.36 -9.04 12.57
C THR A 337 3.63 -10.11 11.76
N ASN A 338 2.35 -10.36 12.07
CA ASN A 338 1.51 -11.30 11.34
C ASN A 338 1.33 -10.87 9.87
N CYS A 339 1.06 -9.59 9.61
CA CYS A 339 0.98 -9.06 8.25
C CYS A 339 2.32 -9.20 7.50
N ALA A 340 3.44 -8.85 8.15
CA ALA A 340 4.76 -9.01 7.56
C ALA A 340 5.05 -10.46 7.16
N ASN A 341 4.67 -11.42 7.99
CA ASN A 341 4.82 -12.85 7.70
C ASN A 341 3.93 -13.29 6.52
N ILE A 342 2.70 -12.78 6.42
CA ILE A 342 1.82 -13.07 5.28
C ILE A 342 2.40 -12.53 3.98
N PHE A 343 2.89 -11.29 3.98
CA PHE A 343 3.55 -10.71 2.80
C PHE A 343 4.82 -11.48 2.44
N HIS A 344 5.58 -11.93 3.43
CA HIS A 344 6.72 -12.81 3.23
C HIS A 344 6.34 -14.12 2.54
N GLU A 345 5.29 -14.80 3.02
CA GLU A 345 4.79 -16.04 2.42
C GLU A 345 4.34 -15.84 0.96
N ILE A 346 3.54 -14.81 0.69
CA ILE A 346 3.07 -14.50 -0.67
C ILE A 346 4.26 -14.23 -1.59
N LYS A 347 5.21 -13.39 -1.15
CA LYS A 347 6.46 -13.09 -1.87
C LYS A 347 7.24 -14.37 -2.20
N MET A 348 7.41 -15.26 -1.23
CA MET A 348 8.15 -16.52 -1.42
C MET A 348 7.49 -17.41 -2.47
N GLN A 349 6.16 -17.49 -2.49
CA GLN A 349 5.44 -18.27 -3.49
C GLN A 349 5.53 -17.67 -4.89
N ILE A 350 5.40 -16.35 -5.00
CA ILE A 350 5.60 -15.66 -6.27
C ILE A 350 7.01 -15.93 -6.81
N ASN A 351 8.04 -15.74 -5.98
CA ASN A 351 9.43 -15.94 -6.39
C ASN A 351 9.71 -17.39 -6.83
N LYS A 352 9.15 -18.37 -6.11
CA LYS A 352 9.25 -19.79 -6.45
C LYS A 352 8.67 -20.09 -7.84
N GLN A 353 7.49 -19.56 -8.16
CA GLN A 353 6.81 -19.85 -9.43
C GLN A 353 7.33 -19.03 -10.60
N THR A 354 7.88 -17.84 -10.35
CA THR A 354 8.40 -16.95 -11.41
C THR A 354 9.88 -17.15 -11.73
N GLY A 355 10.54 -18.09 -11.05
CA GLY A 355 11.96 -18.40 -11.25
C GLY A 355 12.92 -17.33 -10.69
N ASN A 356 12.45 -16.46 -9.79
CA ASN A 356 13.30 -15.56 -9.02
C ASN A 356 13.88 -16.34 -7.83
N GLN A 357 14.87 -17.20 -8.07
CA GLN A 357 15.81 -17.52 -7.00
C GLN A 357 16.64 -16.27 -6.76
N ILE A 358 16.31 -15.52 -5.71
CA ILE A 358 17.21 -14.49 -5.17
C ILE A 358 18.43 -15.27 -4.66
N THR A 359 19.48 -15.38 -5.47
CA THR A 359 20.81 -15.73 -5.00
C THR A 359 21.28 -14.57 -4.14
N PHE A 360 21.21 -14.73 -2.81
CA PHE A 360 21.99 -13.93 -1.90
C PHE A 360 23.45 -14.29 -2.12
N ASN A 361 24.22 -13.38 -2.72
CA ASN A 361 25.68 -13.37 -2.61
C ASN A 361 26.08 -12.57 -1.38
#